data_AF-A0A0V9UNW7-F1
#
_entry.id   AF-A0A0V9UNW7-F1
#
_cell.length_a   1.000
_cell.length_b   1.000
_cell.length_c   1.000
_cell.angle_alpha   90.00
_cell.angle_beta   90.00
_cell.angle_gamma   90.00
#
_symmetry.space_group_name_H-M   'P 1'
#
loop_
_entity.id
_entity.type
_entity.pdbx_description
1 polymer ?
#
loop_
_entity_poly.entity_id
_entity_poly.type
_entity_poly.pdbx_seq_one_letter_code
_entity_poly.pdbx_strand_id
1 'polypeptide(L)' 'MAVDYRETLITYLNSETIEDAARNLGIKVSALHSRVHTMRQAGVELPKKSRPRLTRLEVDQLNTLIKKYQREAST' A
#
# COMPACT_ATOMS: atom_id res chain seq x y z
N MET A 1 15.47 -8.09 -16.17
CA MET A 1 14.48 -7.06 -16.55
C MET A 1 14.95 -5.73 -16.02
N ALA A 2 15.15 -4.73 -16.88
CA ALA A 2 15.49 -3.38 -16.44
C ALA A 2 14.28 -2.75 -15.74
N VAL A 3 14.52 -2.00 -14.66
CA VAL A 3 13.45 -1.31 -13.93
C VAL A 3 13.06 -0.07 -14.74
N ASP A 4 11.81 -0.02 -15.21
CA ASP A 4 11.28 1.20 -15.84
C ASP A 4 10.80 2.19 -14.77
N TYR A 5 11.66 3.17 -14.48
CA TYR A 5 11.36 4.26 -13.54
C TYR A 5 10.35 5.26 -14.10
N ARG A 6 10.22 5.38 -15.43
CA ARG A 6 9.22 6.26 -16.06
C ARG A 6 7.82 5.68 -15.88
N GLU A 7 7.65 4.41 -16.16
CA GLU A 7 6.38 3.70 -15.92
C GLU A 7 6.03 3.70 -14.43
N THR A 8 7.02 3.49 -13.55
CA THR A 8 6.85 3.58 -12.10
C THR A 8 6.37 4.98 -11.67
N LEU A 9 6.97 6.04 -12.22
CA LEU A 9 6.58 7.43 -11.94
C LEU A 9 5.14 7.72 -12.34
N ILE A 10 4.80 7.42 -13.60
CA ILE A 10 3.47 7.69 -14.17
C ILE A 10 2.41 6.95 -13.36
N THR A 11 2.63 5.67 -13.10
CA THR A 11 1.69 4.86 -12.33
C THR A 11 1.56 5.36 -10.89
N TYR A 12 2.66 5.76 -10.25
CA TYR A 12 2.63 6.33 -8.89
C TYR A 12 1.84 7.63 -8.83
N LEU A 13 2.01 8.53 -9.81
CA LEU A 13 1.29 9.80 -9.83
C LEU A 13 -0.21 9.61 -10.04
N ASN A 14 -0.60 8.69 -10.93
CA ASN A 14 -1.99 8.41 -11.29
C ASN A 14 -2.77 7.58 -10.25
N SER A 15 -2.10 6.99 -9.27
CA SER A 15 -2.75 6.15 -8.26
C SER A 15 -3.12 6.95 -7.01
N GLU A 16 -4.25 6.68 -6.37
CA GLU A 16 -4.64 7.39 -5.14
C GLU A 16 -3.83 6.93 -3.92
N THR A 17 -3.58 5.62 -3.82
CA THR A 17 -2.82 5.01 -2.72
C THR A 17 -1.53 4.35 -3.22
N ILE A 18 -0.62 4.02 -2.29
CA ILE A 18 0.61 3.29 -2.65
C ILE A 18 0.34 1.83 -2.99
N GLU A 19 -0.73 1.27 -2.43
CA GLU A 19 -1.23 -0.07 -2.69
C GLU A 19 -1.77 -0.18 -4.11
N ASP A 20 -2.53 0.82 -4.58
CA ASP A 20 -3.04 0.86 -5.96
C ASP A 20 -1.90 0.98 -6.97
N ALA A 21 -0.90 1.84 -6.68
CA ALA A 21 0.28 1.97 -7.54
C ALA A 21 1.05 0.65 -7.65
N ALA A 22 1.22 -0.07 -6.54
CA ALA A 22 1.91 -1.35 -6.53
C ALA A 22 1.13 -2.43 -7.30
N ARG A 23 -0.20 -2.45 -7.13
CA ARG A 23 -1.11 -3.35 -7.85
C ARG A 23 -1.08 -3.12 -9.36
N ASN A 24 -1.13 -1.86 -9.79
CA ASN A 24 -1.10 -1.48 -11.21
C ASN A 24 0.23 -1.84 -11.87
N LEU A 25 1.34 -1.80 -11.13
CA LEU A 25 2.66 -2.24 -11.59
C LEU A 25 2.89 -3.75 -11.46
N GLY A 26 1.96 -4.51 -10.88
CA GLY A 26 2.12 -5.96 -10.64
C GLY A 26 3.26 -6.30 -9.68
N ILE A 27 3.64 -5.39 -8.77
CA ILE A 27 4.75 -5.58 -7.83
C ILE A 27 4.30 -5.51 -6.37
N LYS A 28 5.16 -6.01 -5.47
CA LYS A 28 4.95 -5.83 -4.03
C LYS A 28 5.11 -4.36 -3.64
N VAL A 29 4.33 -3.91 -2.65
CA VAL A 29 4.43 -2.56 -2.08
C VAL A 29 5.84 -2.23 -1.58
N SER A 30 6.54 -3.22 -1.01
CA SER A 30 7.95 -3.06 -0.59
C SER A 30 8.88 -2.76 -1.76
N ALA A 31 8.69 -3.41 -2.91
CA ALA A 31 9.48 -3.15 -4.12
C ALA A 31 9.17 -1.76 -4.70
N LEU A 32 7.91 -1.32 -4.67
CA LEU A 32 7.54 0.04 -5.05
C LEU A 32 8.20 1.07 -4.13
N HIS A 33 8.22 0.82 -2.81
CA HIS A 33 8.90 1.69 -1.84
C HIS A 33 10.39 1.85 -2.16
N SER A 34 11.09 0.77 -2.51
CA SER A 34 12.50 0.83 -2.92
C SER A 34 12.68 1.67 -4.19
N ARG A 35 11.82 1.49 -5.21
CA ARG A 35 11.90 2.28 -6.45
C ARG A 35 11.65 3.77 -6.19
N VAL A 36 10.62 4.10 -5.43
CA VAL A 36 10.29 5.47 -5.02
C VAL A 36 11.44 6.10 -4.22
N HIS A 37 12.10 5.32 -3.35
CA HIS A 37 13.26 5.80 -2.61
C HIS A 37 14.44 6.13 -3.54
N THR A 38 14.77 5.24 -4.47
CA THR A 38 15.81 5.49 -5.48
C THR A 38 15.51 6.74 -6.31
N MET A 39 14.26 6.92 -6.75
CA MET A 39 13.86 8.10 -7.52
C MET A 39 14.02 9.40 -6.72
N ARG A 40 13.68 9.39 -5.43
CA ARG A 40 13.92 10.55 -4.54
C ARG A 40 15.40 10.87 -4.36
N GLN A 41 16.24 9.85 -4.21
CA GLN A 41 17.70 10.04 -4.15
C GLN A 41 18.26 10.62 -5.45
N ALA A 42 17.65 10.32 -6.59
CA ALA A 42 17.96 10.91 -7.89
C ALA A 42 17.37 12.33 -8.10
N GLY A 43 16.70 12.90 -7.08
CA GLY A 43 16.14 14.26 -7.15
C GLY A 43 14.71 14.34 -7.71
N VAL A 44 14.02 13.22 -7.92
CA VAL A 44 12.62 13.22 -8.38
C VAL A 44 11.69 13.54 -7.21
N GLU A 45 10.94 14.62 -7.33
CA GLU A 45 9.92 15.00 -6.36
C GLU A 45 8.69 14.10 -6.48
N LEU A 46 8.41 13.33 -5.42
CA LEU A 46 7.29 12.39 -5.37
C LEU A 46 6.39 12.71 -4.16
N PRO A 47 5.10 13.04 -4.39
CA PRO A 47 4.18 13.35 -3.30
C PRO A 47 4.04 12.16 -2.35
N LYS A 48 3.90 12.41 -1.05
CA LYS A 48 3.62 11.35 -0.08
C LYS A 48 2.19 10.85 -0.30
N LYS A 49 2.02 9.61 -0.76
CA LYS A 49 0.71 8.96 -0.80
C LYS A 49 0.32 8.55 0.61
N SER A 50 -0.93 8.84 0.99
CA SER A 50 -1.49 8.35 2.24
C SER A 50 -1.59 6.83 2.15
N ARG A 51 -1.03 6.13 3.14
CA ARG A 51 -1.44 4.74 3.37
C ARG A 51 -2.91 4.77 3.77
N PRO A 52 -3.76 3.84 3.27
CA PRO A 52 -5.07 3.65 3.85
C PRO A 52 -4.86 3.35 5.34
N ARG A 53 -5.13 4.35 6.18
CA ARG A 53 -5.18 4.15 7.61
C ARG A 53 -6.48 3.38 7.84
N LEU A 54 -6.40 2.06 7.85
CA LEU A 54 -7.27 1.32 8.75
C LEU A 54 -6.94 1.88 10.13
N THR A 55 -7.81 2.73 10.63
CA THR A 55 -7.67 3.29 11.95
C THR A 55 -7.61 2.12 12.92
N ARG A 56 -6.73 2.18 13.92
CA ARG A 56 -6.55 1.12 14.92
C ARG A 56 -7.90 0.64 15.50
N LEU A 57 -8.87 1.56 15.55
CA LEU A 57 -10.26 1.33 15.90
C LEU A 57 -10.99 0.32 14.99
N GLU A 58 -10.85 0.41 13.67
CA GLU A 58 -11.49 -0.51 12.72
C GLU A 58 -10.92 -1.94 12.86
N VAL A 59 -9.62 -2.04 13.13
CA VAL A 59 -8.96 -3.33 13.41
C VAL A 59 -9.47 -3.94 14.71
N ASP A 60 -9.62 -3.14 15.76
CA ASP A 60 -10.15 -3.61 17.06
C ASP A 60 -11.63 -3.99 16.97
N GLN A 61 -12.43 -3.27 16.18
CA GLN A 61 -13.82 -3.62 15.90
C GLN A 61 -13.95 -4.95 15.13
N LEU A 62 -13.13 -5.14 14.10
CA LEU A 62 -13.06 -6.41 13.36
C LEU A 62 -12.63 -7.57 14.26
N ASN A 63 -11.61 -7.37 15.09
CA ASN A 63 -11.13 -8.39 16.02
C ASN A 63 -12.20 -8.74 17.08
N THR A 64 -12.99 -7.76 17.52
CA THR A 64 -14.09 -7.99 18.45
C THR A 64 -15.21 -8.82 17.81
N LEU A 65 -15.57 -8.50 16.56
CA LEU A 65 -16.54 -9.27 15.78
C LEU A 65 -16.09 -10.71 15.56
N ILE A 66 -14.83 -10.93 15.17
CA ILE A 66 -14.25 -12.27 14.97
C ILE A 66 -14.35 -13.10 16.27
N LYS A 67 -13.97 -12.52 17.42
CA LYS A 67 -14.06 -13.20 18.72
C LYS A 67 -15.48 -13.57 19.10
N LYS A 68 -16.47 -12.73 18.77
CA LYS A 68 -17.89 -13.02 19.02
C LYS A 68 -18.35 -14.24 18.21
N TYR A 69 -18.08 -14.25 16.91
CA TYR A 69 -18.43 -15.37 16.03
C TYR A 69 -17.75 -16.68 16.43
N GLN A 70 -16.47 -16.64 16.85
CA GLN A 70 -15.78 -17.84 17.34
C GLN A 70 -16.42 -18.42 18.60
N ARG A 71 -16.91 -17.58 19.52
CA ARG A 71 -17.63 -18.06 20.71
C ARG A 71 -18.96 -18.69 20.33
N GLU A 72 -19.73 -18.03 19.47
CA GLU A 72 -21.04 -18.52 19.03
C GLU A 72 -20.93 -19.85 18.27
N ALA A 73 -19.88 -20.04 17.45
CA ALA A 73 -19.62 -21.29 16.74
C ALA A 73 -19.09 -22.45 17.63
N SER A 74 -18.72 -22.16 18.88
CA SER A 74 -18.19 -23.16 19.83
C SER A 74 -19.24 -23.63 20.85
N THR A 75 -20.50 -23.23 20.67
CA THR A 75 -21.68 -23.59 21.48
C THR A 75 -22.66 -24.38 20.65
#